data_AF-E2SQ81-F1
#
_entry.id   AF-E2SQ81-F1
#
_cell.length_a   1.000
_cell.length_b   1.000
_cell.length_c   1.000
_cell.angle_alpha   90.00
_cell.angle_beta   90.00
_cell.angle_gamma   90.00
#
_symmetry.space_group_name_H-M   'P 1'
#
loop_
_entity.id
_entity.type
_entity.pdbx_description
1 polymer ?
#
loop_
_entity_poly.entity_id
_entity_poly.type
_entity_poly.pdbx_seq_one_letter_code
_entity_poly.pdbx_strand_id
1 'polypeptide(L)'
;MNTKNNRRRRESIERIEKIFIELLQTKELHEITVSEICKRCELNRSTFYANYTDIYELADKIRESLEKEVNLLYEAERTQSFNSNDYLKLFRHIREHQLFYRTYFKLGYDNQFKLKSYDIHQAKQDFNDQHIEYHIEFFRSGFNAIVKKWLAGGCKETPEEMDEIIRSEYRGRISI
;
A
#
# COMPACT_ATOMS: atom_id res chain seq x y z
N MET A 1 16.22 24.23 17.56
CA MET A 1 16.41 23.01 16.73
C MET A 1 17.17 23.39 15.46
N ASN A 2 18.28 22.70 15.14
CA ASN A 2 19.16 23.06 14.02
C ASN A 2 18.62 22.53 12.67
N THR A 3 18.14 23.43 11.81
CA THR A 3 17.51 23.14 10.51
C THR A 3 18.39 22.31 9.57
N LYS A 4 19.70 22.52 9.60
CA LYS A 4 20.67 21.79 8.77
C LYS A 4 20.77 20.30 9.16
N ASN A 5 20.63 20.00 10.46
CA ASN A 5 20.71 18.63 10.95
C ASN A 5 19.44 17.83 10.59
N ASN A 6 18.28 18.48 10.65
CA ASN A 6 17.01 17.88 10.23
C ASN A 6 17.01 17.53 8.73
N ARG A 7 17.58 18.40 7.90
CA ARG A 7 17.69 18.14 6.45
C ARG A 7 18.56 16.92 6.15
N ARG A 8 19.75 16.83 6.73
CA ARG A 8 20.66 15.68 6.53
C ARG A 8 20.05 14.36 6.99
N ARG A 9 19.32 14.39 8.12
CA ARG A 9 18.61 13.22 8.61
C ARG A 9 17.56 12.74 7.60
N ARG A 10 16.75 13.67 7.07
CA ARG A 10 15.73 13.35 6.07
C ARG A 10 16.34 12.77 4.78
N GLU A 11 17.39 13.40 4.26
CA GLU A 11 18.12 12.90 3.08
C GLU A 11 18.69 11.49 3.30
N SER A 12 19.13 11.17 4.53
CA SER A 12 19.63 9.82 4.86
C SER A 12 18.50 8.79 4.90
N ILE A 13 17.35 9.15 5.49
CA ILE A 13 16.14 8.31 5.54
C ILE A 13 15.67 7.99 4.11
N GLU A 14 15.50 9.00 3.27
CA GLU A 14 15.04 8.84 1.87
C GLU A 14 15.97 7.91 1.07
N ARG A 15 17.30 8.02 1.27
CA ARG A 15 18.28 7.13 0.62
C ARG A 15 18.20 5.69 1.13
N ILE A 16 18.00 5.50 2.44
CA ILE A 16 17.88 4.17 3.05
C ILE A 16 16.62 3.48 2.51
N GLU A 17 15.47 4.15 2.56
CA GLU A 17 14.18 3.62 2.10
C GLU A 17 14.22 3.28 0.61
N LYS A 18 14.76 4.18 -0.22
CA LYS A 18 14.93 3.93 -1.65
C LYS A 18 15.75 2.67 -1.94
N ILE A 19 16.93 2.54 -1.33
CA ILE A 19 17.80 1.37 -1.54
C ILE A 19 17.13 0.08 -1.06
N PHE A 20 16.42 0.14 0.06
CA PHE A 20 15.69 -1.01 0.59
C PHE A 20 14.58 -1.47 -0.37
N ILE A 21 13.79 -0.53 -0.90
CA ILE A 21 12.74 -0.80 -1.88
C ILE A 21 13.31 -1.43 -3.16
N GLU A 22 14.43 -0.90 -3.67
CA GLU A 22 15.13 -1.45 -4.83
C GLU A 22 15.64 -2.89 -4.58
N LEU A 23 16.23 -3.13 -3.40
CA LEU A 23 16.71 -4.46 -3.00
C LEU A 23 15.57 -5.48 -2.97
N LEU A 24 14.43 -5.11 -2.38
CA LEU A 24 13.26 -5.98 -2.28
C LEU A 24 12.70 -6.41 -3.64
N GLN A 25 12.95 -5.67 -4.73
CA GLN A 25 12.51 -6.13 -6.06
C GLN A 25 13.23 -7.38 -6.54
N THR A 26 14.40 -7.67 -5.97
CA THR A 26 15.28 -8.76 -6.43
C THR A 26 15.62 -9.78 -5.34
N LYS A 27 15.33 -9.46 -4.07
CA LYS A 27 15.64 -10.30 -2.90
C LYS A 27 14.46 -10.43 -1.97
N GLU A 28 14.40 -11.51 -1.22
CA GLU A 28 13.48 -11.67 -0.10
C GLU A 28 13.95 -10.84 1.11
N LEU A 29 13.02 -10.41 1.97
CA LEU A 29 13.33 -9.53 3.10
C LEU A 29 14.45 -10.09 3.99
N HIS A 30 14.41 -11.40 4.27
CA HIS A 30 15.38 -12.07 5.14
C HIS A 30 16.79 -12.17 4.52
N GLU A 31 16.94 -11.96 3.21
CA GLU A 31 18.24 -11.94 2.52
C GLU A 31 18.90 -10.55 2.54
N ILE A 32 18.13 -9.51 2.89
CA ILE A 32 18.62 -8.12 2.93
C ILE A 32 19.29 -7.87 4.28
N THR A 33 20.46 -7.23 4.26
CA THR A 33 21.19 -6.90 5.49
C THR A 33 21.39 -5.40 5.64
N VAL A 34 21.43 -4.92 6.89
CA VAL A 34 21.80 -3.52 7.21
C VAL A 34 23.13 -3.14 6.57
N SER A 35 24.10 -4.06 6.55
CA SER A 35 25.40 -3.83 5.90
C SER A 35 25.28 -3.52 4.41
N GLU A 36 24.46 -4.29 3.69
CA GLU A 36 24.26 -4.09 2.25
C GLU A 36 23.60 -2.74 1.97
N ILE A 37 22.56 -2.39 2.74
CA ILE A 37 21.87 -1.10 2.63
C ILE A 37 22.87 0.04 2.88
N CYS A 38 23.57 0.02 4.01
CA CYS A 38 24.55 1.05 4.37
C CYS A 38 25.65 1.20 3.30
N LYS A 39 26.14 0.09 2.73
CA LYS A 39 27.15 0.10 1.66
C LYS A 39 26.62 0.78 0.39
N ARG A 40 25.41 0.45 -0.05
CA ARG A 40 24.80 1.06 -1.25
C ARG A 40 24.40 2.53 -1.02
N CYS A 41 24.01 2.88 0.20
CA CYS A 41 23.70 4.26 0.57
C CYS A 41 24.96 5.10 0.87
N GLU A 42 26.17 4.53 0.90
CA GLU A 42 27.38 5.22 1.38
C GLU A 42 27.18 5.87 2.77
N LEU A 43 26.52 5.15 3.68
CA LEU A 43 26.22 5.60 5.04
C LEU A 43 26.87 4.69 6.07
N ASN A 44 27.17 5.25 7.24
CA ASN A 44 27.62 4.45 8.37
C ASN A 44 26.43 3.67 8.97
N ARG A 45 26.70 2.47 9.52
CA ARG A 45 25.71 1.69 10.26
C ARG A 45 25.06 2.47 11.41
N SER A 46 25.81 3.34 12.07
CA SER A 46 25.26 4.23 13.11
C SER A 46 24.18 5.17 12.57
N THR A 47 24.25 5.59 11.31
CA THR A 47 23.21 6.40 10.67
C THR A 47 21.94 5.61 10.42
N PHE A 48 22.05 4.32 10.06
CA PHE A 48 20.89 3.43 9.96
C PHE A 48 20.25 3.23 11.34
N TYR A 49 21.05 2.83 12.34
CA TYR A 49 20.56 2.52 13.69
C TYR A 49 20.05 3.75 14.46
N ALA A 50 20.36 4.97 14.01
CA ALA A 50 19.76 6.19 14.53
C ALA A 50 18.30 6.39 14.07
N ASN A 51 17.81 5.62 13.09
CA ASN A 51 16.48 5.74 12.52
C ASN A 51 15.68 4.43 12.56
N TYR A 52 16.34 3.26 12.52
CA TYR A 52 15.68 1.94 12.53
C TYR A 52 16.52 0.95 13.35
N THR A 53 15.88 0.14 14.18
CA THR A 53 16.51 -0.90 15.00
C THR A 53 16.98 -2.09 14.17
N ASP A 54 16.24 -2.45 13.11
CA ASP A 54 16.62 -3.49 12.15
C ASP A 54 15.90 -3.29 10.78
N ILE A 55 16.02 -4.28 9.90
CA ILE A 55 15.39 -4.27 8.57
C ILE A 55 13.86 -4.44 8.62
N TYR A 56 13.32 -5.04 9.69
CA TYR A 56 11.89 -5.26 9.85
C TYR A 56 11.21 -3.98 10.32
N GLU A 57 11.83 -3.21 11.22
CA GLU A 57 11.33 -1.88 11.57
C GLU A 57 11.34 -0.94 10.35
N LEU A 58 12.37 -1.02 9.50
CA LEU A 58 12.38 -0.28 8.24
C LEU A 58 11.21 -0.69 7.33
N ALA A 59 10.94 -1.98 7.19
CA ALA A 59 9.81 -2.50 6.41
C ALA A 59 8.46 -1.96 6.95
N ASP A 60 8.28 -2.00 8.27
CA ASP A 60 7.08 -1.50 8.93
C ASP A 60 6.91 0.02 8.75
N LYS A 61 8.00 0.80 8.80
CA LYS A 61 7.95 2.25 8.58
C LYS A 61 7.55 2.61 7.14
N ILE A 62 8.07 1.88 6.16
CA ILE A 62 7.68 2.07 4.75
C ILE A 62 6.21 1.71 4.55
N ARG A 63 5.74 0.61 5.16
CA ARG A 63 4.33 0.22 5.18
C ARG A 63 3.46 1.33 5.77
N GLU A 64 3.77 1.79 6.97
CA GLU A 64 3.03 2.86 7.66
C GLU A 64 2.94 4.14 6.80
N SER A 65 4.02 4.50 6.09
CA SER A 65 4.01 5.66 5.18
C SER A 65 3.03 5.47 4.03
N LEU A 66 3.03 4.30 3.38
CA LEU A 66 2.11 4.01 2.29
C LEU A 66 0.66 3.97 2.76
N GLU A 67 0.38 3.32 3.89
CA GLU A 67 -0.95 3.28 4.47
C GLU A 67 -1.45 4.69 4.81
N LYS A 68 -0.55 5.57 5.29
CA LYS A 68 -0.87 6.97 5.53
C LYS A 68 -1.21 7.72 4.24
N GLU A 69 -0.45 7.53 3.17
CA GLU A 69 -0.74 8.13 1.86
C GLU A 69 -2.12 7.69 1.34
N VAL A 70 -2.43 6.39 1.40
CA VAL A 70 -3.75 5.87 1.03
C VAL A 70 -4.85 6.44 1.91
N ASN A 71 -4.63 6.56 3.23
CA ASN A 71 -5.59 7.16 4.15
C ASN A 71 -5.84 8.65 3.86
N LEU A 72 -4.86 9.38 3.31
CA LEU A 72 -5.01 10.77 2.89
C LEU A 72 -5.82 10.90 1.60
N LEU A 73 -5.71 9.94 0.67
CA LEU A 73 -6.55 9.93 -0.55
C LEU A 73 -8.05 9.92 -0.24
N TYR A 74 -8.42 9.31 0.89
CA TYR A 74 -9.79 9.15 1.37
C TYR A 74 -10.09 9.96 2.64
N GLU A 75 -9.35 11.05 2.90
CA GLU A 75 -9.53 11.84 4.12
C GLU A 75 -10.92 12.48 4.21
N ALA A 76 -11.47 12.97 3.11
CA ALA A 76 -12.81 13.56 3.06
C ALA A 76 -13.89 12.50 3.39
N GLU A 77 -13.79 11.33 2.76
CA GLU A 77 -14.64 10.17 3.00
C GLU A 77 -14.60 9.76 4.49
N ARG A 78 -13.39 9.66 5.08
CA ARG A 78 -13.22 9.32 6.49
C ARG A 78 -13.77 10.38 7.44
N THR A 79 -13.50 11.66 7.20
CA THR A 79 -13.92 12.76 8.10
C THR A 79 -15.44 12.94 8.08
N GLN A 80 -16.08 12.70 6.94
CA GLN A 80 -17.52 12.81 6.78
C GLN A 80 -18.25 11.47 6.96
N SER A 81 -17.51 10.40 7.30
CA SER A 81 -18.03 9.05 7.56
C SER A 81 -18.92 8.51 6.43
N PHE A 82 -18.50 8.70 5.18
CA PHE A 82 -19.14 8.10 4.00
C PHE A 82 -18.12 7.34 3.16
N ASN A 83 -18.60 6.47 2.28
CA ASN A 83 -17.75 5.79 1.31
C ASN A 83 -18.17 6.18 -0.11
N SER A 84 -17.24 6.71 -0.88
CA SER A 84 -17.48 7.07 -2.28
C SER A 84 -17.53 5.86 -3.21
N ASN A 85 -17.01 4.70 -2.78
CA ASN A 85 -16.68 3.55 -3.63
C ASN A 85 -15.87 3.97 -4.89
N ASP A 86 -15.14 5.08 -4.78
CA ASP A 86 -14.31 5.63 -5.85
C ASP A 86 -12.89 5.06 -5.73
N TYR A 87 -12.65 3.95 -6.44
CA TYR A 87 -11.35 3.30 -6.48
C TYR A 87 -10.42 3.92 -7.53
N LEU A 88 -10.91 4.84 -8.37
CA LEU A 88 -10.10 5.49 -9.40
C LEU A 88 -8.93 6.27 -8.80
N LYS A 89 -9.16 6.98 -7.69
CA LYS A 89 -8.10 7.70 -6.95
C LYS A 89 -6.98 6.75 -6.53
N LEU A 90 -7.36 5.58 -6.01
CA LEU A 90 -6.41 4.55 -5.59
C LEU A 90 -5.67 3.95 -6.80
N PHE A 91 -6.35 3.62 -7.89
CA PHE A 91 -5.69 3.10 -9.09
C PHE A 91 -4.71 4.11 -9.70
N ARG A 92 -5.06 5.40 -9.75
CA ARG A 92 -4.13 6.45 -10.17
C ARG A 92 -2.92 6.50 -9.27
N HIS A 93 -3.11 6.47 -7.95
CA HIS A 93 -2.01 6.46 -6.99
C HIS A 93 -1.10 5.23 -7.15
N ILE A 94 -1.68 4.05 -7.36
CA ILE A 94 -0.93 2.80 -7.62
C ILE A 94 -0.09 2.92 -8.89
N ARG A 95 -0.63 3.48 -9.97
CA ARG A 95 0.10 3.66 -11.23
C ARG A 95 1.32 4.57 -11.07
N GLU A 96 1.21 5.64 -10.30
CA GLU A 96 2.31 6.57 -10.07
C GLU A 96 3.37 5.99 -9.10
N HIS A 97 2.98 5.08 -8.21
CA HIS A 97 3.85 4.54 -7.14
C HIS A 97 4.03 3.01 -7.22
N GLN A 98 4.08 2.43 -8.42
CA GLN A 98 4.07 0.96 -8.61
C GLN A 98 5.10 0.22 -7.76
N LEU A 99 6.32 0.77 -7.67
CA LEU A 99 7.43 0.15 -6.93
C LEU A 99 7.10 0.00 -5.43
N PHE A 100 6.46 1.00 -4.84
CA PHE A 100 6.01 0.96 -3.45
C PHE A 100 4.94 -0.11 -3.25
N TYR A 101 3.93 -0.20 -4.12
CA TYR A 101 2.88 -1.21 -3.99
C TYR A 101 3.38 -2.63 -4.23
N ARG A 102 4.32 -2.85 -5.17
CA ARG A 102 4.99 -4.15 -5.32
C ARG A 102 5.70 -4.55 -4.04
N THR A 103 6.41 -3.61 -3.42
CA THR A 103 7.12 -3.80 -2.16
C THR A 103 6.13 -4.15 -1.04
N TYR A 104 5.04 -3.40 -0.94
CA TYR A 104 3.97 -3.63 0.02
C TYR A 104 3.38 -5.04 -0.07
N PHE A 105 3.05 -5.50 -1.29
CA PHE A 105 2.53 -6.86 -1.50
C PHE A 105 3.60 -7.94 -1.25
N LYS A 106 4.86 -7.68 -1.57
CA LYS A 106 5.95 -8.62 -1.33
C LYS A 106 6.20 -8.86 0.17
N LEU A 107 6.01 -7.83 0.98
CA LEU A 107 6.15 -7.93 2.43
C LEU A 107 4.95 -8.64 3.11
N GLY A 108 3.93 -9.06 2.35
CA GLY A 108 2.80 -9.85 2.85
C GLY A 108 1.80 -9.06 3.70
N TYR A 109 1.78 -7.74 3.58
CA TYR A 109 0.94 -6.86 4.39
C TYR A 109 -0.50 -6.70 3.86
N ASP A 110 -0.82 -7.28 2.71
CA ASP A 110 -2.13 -7.17 2.06
C ASP A 110 -3.29 -7.79 2.86
N ASN A 111 -2.97 -8.69 3.80
CA ASN A 111 -3.93 -9.21 4.77
C ASN A 111 -4.13 -8.30 5.99
N GLN A 112 -3.24 -7.34 6.23
CA GLN A 112 -3.22 -6.50 7.43
C GLN A 112 -3.84 -5.13 7.20
N PHE A 113 -3.78 -4.60 5.97
CA PHE A 113 -4.50 -3.37 5.68
C PHE A 113 -5.99 -3.65 5.66
N LYS A 114 -6.61 -3.21 6.75
CA LYS A 114 -8.05 -3.04 6.82
C LYS A 114 -8.36 -1.87 5.89
N LEU A 115 -8.53 -2.17 4.61
CA LEU A 115 -9.26 -1.31 3.71
C LEU A 115 -10.68 -1.20 4.30
N LYS A 116 -10.86 -0.29 5.27
CA LYS A 116 -12.16 0.02 5.90
C LYS A 116 -13.15 0.62 4.90
N SER A 117 -12.78 0.70 3.62
CA SER A 117 -13.54 1.27 2.52
C SER A 117 -14.20 0.22 1.63
N TYR A 118 -14.40 -1.02 2.09
CA TYR A 118 -15.64 -1.68 1.68
C TYR A 118 -16.73 -1.11 2.57
N ASP A 119 -17.70 -0.42 1.98
CA ASP A 119 -18.77 0.18 2.73
C ASP A 119 -19.60 -0.93 3.37
N ILE A 120 -19.41 -1.15 4.66
CA ILE A 120 -20.23 -2.09 5.43
C ILE A 120 -21.71 -1.71 5.28
N HIS A 121 -22.03 -0.43 5.05
CA HIS A 121 -23.40 0.01 4.80
C HIS A 121 -23.92 -0.42 3.42
N GLN A 122 -23.13 -0.29 2.36
CA GLN A 122 -23.52 -0.79 1.03
C GLN A 122 -23.64 -2.32 1.04
N ALA A 123 -22.69 -3.02 1.67
CA ALA A 123 -22.76 -4.47 1.84
C ALA A 123 -24.02 -4.91 2.60
N LYS A 124 -24.39 -4.17 3.66
CA LYS A 124 -25.63 -4.40 4.43
C LYS A 124 -26.87 -4.21 3.58
N GLN A 125 -26.88 -3.20 2.70
CA GLN A 125 -28.00 -2.93 1.80
C GLN A 125 -28.11 -4.00 0.70
N ASP A 126 -26.99 -4.38 0.08
CA ASP A 126 -26.95 -5.31 -1.05
C ASP A 126 -27.20 -6.77 -0.61
N PHE A 127 -26.79 -7.14 0.60
CA PHE A 127 -26.82 -8.51 1.10
C PHE A 127 -27.71 -8.71 2.35
N ASN A 128 -28.53 -7.71 2.70
CA ASN A 128 -29.49 -7.76 3.81
C ASN A 128 -28.87 -8.24 5.15
N ASP A 129 -27.66 -7.77 5.46
CA ASP A 129 -26.90 -8.11 6.66
C ASP A 129 -26.46 -9.58 6.80
N GLN A 130 -26.72 -10.45 5.82
CA GLN A 130 -26.33 -11.86 5.88
C GLN A 130 -24.89 -12.06 5.43
N HIS A 131 -24.11 -12.78 6.25
CA HIS A 131 -22.76 -13.25 5.90
C HIS A 131 -21.78 -12.16 5.41
N ILE A 132 -21.96 -10.90 5.82
CA ILE A 132 -21.16 -9.75 5.34
C ILE A 132 -19.67 -9.95 5.44
N GLU A 133 -19.18 -10.59 6.50
CA GLU A 133 -17.75 -10.85 6.67
C GLU A 133 -17.17 -11.64 5.48
N TYR A 134 -17.91 -12.59 4.93
CA TYR A 134 -17.50 -13.34 3.74
C TYR A 134 -17.56 -12.50 2.46
N HIS A 135 -18.54 -11.59 2.34
CA HIS A 135 -18.61 -10.66 1.20
C HIS A 135 -17.46 -9.66 1.22
N ILE A 136 -17.12 -9.13 2.40
CA ILE A 136 -15.96 -8.25 2.61
C ILE A 136 -14.68 -8.99 2.26
N GLU A 137 -14.51 -10.22 2.77
CA GLU A 137 -13.30 -11.00 2.53
C GLU A 137 -13.15 -11.37 1.05
N PHE A 138 -14.25 -11.72 0.37
CA PHE A 138 -14.27 -11.98 -1.06
C PHE A 138 -13.86 -10.72 -1.85
N PHE A 139 -14.47 -9.57 -1.53
CA PHE A 139 -14.13 -8.30 -2.18
C PHE A 139 -12.65 -7.95 -1.99
N ARG A 140 -12.17 -8.00 -0.74
CA ARG A 140 -10.77 -7.66 -0.40
C ARG A 140 -9.80 -8.58 -1.12
N SER A 141 -10.05 -9.87 -1.09
CA SER A 141 -9.22 -10.89 -1.75
C SER A 141 -9.20 -10.68 -3.26
N GLY A 142 -10.37 -10.46 -3.88
CA GLY A 142 -10.50 -10.22 -5.32
C GLY A 142 -9.84 -8.91 -5.75
N PHE A 143 -10.06 -7.83 -5.01
CA PHE A 143 -9.44 -6.53 -5.25
C PHE A 143 -7.91 -6.63 -5.20
N ASN A 144 -7.36 -7.22 -4.12
CA ASN A 144 -5.92 -7.43 -3.97
C ASN A 144 -5.34 -8.28 -5.12
N ALA A 145 -6.04 -9.34 -5.53
CA ALA A 145 -5.62 -10.18 -6.65
C ALA A 145 -5.57 -9.40 -7.99
N ILE A 146 -6.57 -8.56 -8.24
CA ILE A 146 -6.63 -7.72 -9.45
C ILE A 146 -5.51 -6.68 -9.46
N VAL A 147 -5.27 -6.00 -8.33
CA VAL A 147 -4.15 -5.05 -8.21
C VAL A 147 -2.80 -5.75 -8.40
N LYS A 148 -2.58 -6.92 -7.79
CA LYS A 148 -1.36 -7.72 -7.98
C LYS A 148 -1.15 -8.11 -9.45
N LYS A 149 -2.21 -8.55 -10.13
CA LYS A 149 -2.18 -8.88 -11.57
C LYS A 149 -1.80 -7.66 -12.42
N TRP A 150 -2.44 -6.52 -12.16
CA TRP A 150 -2.19 -5.27 -12.88
C TRP A 150 -0.75 -4.78 -12.68
N LEU A 151 -0.26 -4.78 -11.43
CA LEU A 151 1.13 -4.50 -11.12
C LEU A 151 2.05 -5.48 -11.84
N ALA A 152 1.84 -6.80 -11.76
CA ALA A 152 2.67 -7.79 -12.46
C ALA A 152 2.77 -7.52 -13.98
N GLY A 153 1.68 -7.04 -14.59
CA GLY A 153 1.62 -6.63 -16.00
C GLY A 153 2.33 -5.31 -16.33
N GLY A 154 2.78 -4.55 -15.34
CA GLY A 154 3.39 -3.22 -15.52
C GLY A 154 2.38 -2.07 -15.59
N CYS A 155 1.17 -2.28 -15.04
CA CYS A 155 0.05 -1.34 -15.10
C CYS A 155 -0.30 -0.93 -16.54
N LYS A 156 -0.50 -1.92 -17.43
CA LYS A 156 -0.77 -1.69 -18.87
C LYS A 156 -2.12 -1.03 -19.10
N GLU A 157 -3.15 -1.52 -18.41
CA GLU A 157 -4.48 -0.95 -18.43
C GLU A 157 -4.48 0.40 -17.69
N THR A 158 -5.31 1.33 -18.13
CA THR A 158 -5.49 2.63 -17.49
C THR A 158 -6.20 2.49 -16.12
N PRO A 159 -5.97 3.41 -15.17
CA PRO A 159 -6.70 3.45 -13.91
C PRO A 159 -8.22 3.45 -14.10
N GLU A 160 -8.71 4.12 -15.14
CA GLU A 160 -10.12 4.17 -15.52
C GLU A 160 -10.66 2.79 -15.92
N GLU A 161 -9.93 2.04 -16.76
CA GLU A 161 -10.28 0.65 -17.12
C GLU A 161 -10.27 -0.26 -15.88
N MET A 162 -9.28 -0.11 -14.99
CA MET A 162 -9.21 -0.90 -13.76
C MET A 162 -10.35 -0.63 -12.79
N ASP A 163 -10.72 0.65 -12.63
CA ASP A 163 -11.85 1.08 -11.83
C ASP A 163 -13.19 0.59 -12.42
N GLU A 164 -13.32 0.56 -13.75
CA GLU A 164 -14.45 -0.07 -14.43
C GLU A 164 -14.50 -1.58 -14.20
N ILE A 165 -13.39 -2.30 -14.33
CA ILE A 165 -13.30 -3.74 -14.07
C ILE A 165 -13.77 -4.05 -12.65
N ILE A 166 -13.21 -3.39 -11.63
CA ILE A 166 -13.63 -3.59 -10.24
C ILE A 166 -15.12 -3.29 -10.08
N ARG A 167 -15.61 -2.16 -10.60
CA ARG A 167 -17.04 -1.85 -10.50
C ARG A 167 -17.91 -2.89 -11.17
N SER A 168 -17.50 -3.47 -12.30
CA SER A 168 -18.29 -4.49 -13.02
C SER A 168 -18.39 -5.80 -12.24
N GLU A 169 -17.30 -6.25 -11.61
CA GLU A 169 -17.25 -7.48 -10.81
C GLU A 169 -18.16 -7.41 -9.57
N TYR A 170 -18.40 -6.20 -9.05
CA TYR A 170 -19.13 -5.98 -7.80
C TYR A 170 -20.47 -5.27 -7.95
N ARG A 171 -20.81 -4.68 -9.11
CA ARG A 171 -22.16 -4.14 -9.42
C ARG A 171 -23.18 -5.23 -9.76
N GLY A 172 -22.76 -6.47 -10.02
CA GLY A 172 -23.63 -7.54 -10.53
C GLY A 172 -24.24 -8.50 -9.50
N ARG A 173 -24.12 -8.25 -8.18
CA ARG A 173 -24.61 -9.18 -7.14
C ARG A 173 -25.92 -8.78 -6.46
N ILE A 174 -26.53 -7.68 -6.89
CA ILE A 174 -27.92 -7.38 -6.54
C ILE A 174 -28.78 -8.25 -7.47
N SER A 175 -29.18 -9.42 -6.96
CA SER A 175 -30.17 -10.26 -7.64
C SER A 175 -31.53 -9.57 -7.59
N ILE A 176 -32.22 -9.59 -8.74
CA ILE A 176 -33.63 -9.21 -8.90
C ILE A 176 -34.52 -10.03 -7.94
#